data_AF-A0A4V6JH27-F1
#
_entry.id   AF-A0A4V6JH27-F1
#
_cell.length_a   1.000
_cell.length_b   1.000
_cell.length_c   1.000
_cell.angle_alpha   90.00
_cell.angle_beta   90.00
_cell.angle_gamma   90.00
#
_symmetry.space_group_name_H-M   'P 1'
#
loop_
_entity.id
_entity.type
_entity.pdbx_description
1 polymer ?
#
loop_
_entity_poly.entity_id
_entity_poly.type
_entity_poly.pdbx_seq_one_letter_code
_entity_poly.pdbx_strand_id
1 'polypeptide(L)'
;MFQDNPLLAQLKQQLHSQTPRVEGVVKGTEKGFGFLEVDGQKSYFIPPPHMKKVMHGDRIVATLHTEKEREIAEPDSLVEPFLTRFVGRVQKKDDRLSIVPDHPLLKDAIQCRPARGLSHDFQAGDWAVAEMRRHPLKGDRTFYAELTQYITHADDHFVPWWVTLARHNLEKEAPEMAATHAPNDALPREDLTALNFVTIDSASTEDMDDALLVQENADGTLQLTIAIADPTAFVDEGSALDDIARVRAFTNYLPGFNIPMLPRDLSDNLCSLRANERRPVLACRVTLAADGALGDDIHFFAAEIESKAKLVYDEVSDWLEGIGDWQPPSDAIAQQITLLQRVCARAAPGVTSMRWCSRTGRTTASCWANKAKCWISSPSSAASPTASWKSA
;
A
#
# COMPACT_ATOMS: atom_id res chain seq x y z
N MET A 1 -46.17 8.30 41.73
CA MET A 1 -44.80 8.41 42.25
C MET A 1 -44.26 7.00 42.49
N PHE A 2 -43.60 6.40 41.50
CA PHE A 2 -42.81 5.15 41.65
C PHE A 2 -41.40 5.36 41.08
N GLN A 3 -40.92 6.60 41.15
CA GLN A 3 -39.55 6.94 40.80
C GLN A 3 -38.78 6.93 42.13
N ASP A 4 -37.72 6.12 42.19
CA ASP A 4 -36.73 6.02 43.28
C ASP A 4 -37.07 5.07 44.46
N ASN A 5 -37.40 3.80 44.15
CA ASN A 5 -37.31 2.73 45.15
C ASN A 5 -35.92 2.05 45.09
N PRO A 6 -35.07 2.19 46.13
CA PRO A 6 -33.71 1.60 46.15
C PRO A 6 -33.72 0.07 46.07
N LEU A 7 -34.80 -0.58 46.53
CA LEU A 7 -34.97 -2.03 46.42
C LEU A 7 -35.19 -2.47 44.97
N LEU A 8 -35.93 -1.68 44.17
CA LEU A 8 -36.11 -1.94 42.73
C LEU A 8 -34.80 -1.75 41.96
N ALA A 9 -33.99 -0.76 42.34
CA ALA A 9 -32.67 -0.57 41.75
C ALA A 9 -31.73 -1.75 42.05
N GLN A 10 -31.75 -2.25 43.30
CA GLN A 10 -30.97 -3.41 43.74
C GLN A 10 -31.43 -4.71 43.07
N LEU A 11 -32.75 -4.94 42.96
CA LEU A 11 -33.31 -6.10 42.25
C LEU A 11 -32.96 -6.06 40.76
N LYS A 12 -33.04 -4.88 40.14
CA LYS A 12 -32.68 -4.69 38.73
C LYS A 12 -31.20 -4.98 38.48
N GLN A 13 -30.31 -4.55 39.39
CA GLN A 13 -28.88 -4.88 39.33
C GLN A 13 -28.61 -6.38 39.51
N GLN A 14 -29.29 -7.03 40.46
CA GLN A 14 -29.13 -8.47 40.69
C GLN A 14 -29.60 -9.30 39.49
N LEU A 15 -30.76 -8.99 38.91
CA LEU A 15 -31.26 -9.64 37.69
C LEU A 15 -30.31 -9.45 36.50
N HIS A 16 -29.71 -8.26 36.36
CA HIS A 16 -28.71 -7.98 35.31
C HIS A 16 -27.40 -8.77 35.48
N SER A 17 -27.05 -9.15 36.70
CA SER A 17 -25.80 -9.88 37.00
C SER A 17 -25.88 -11.39 36.75
N GLN A 18 -27.08 -11.97 36.76
CA GLN A 18 -27.29 -13.41 36.58
C GLN A 18 -27.60 -13.82 35.13
N THR A 19 -27.82 -12.85 34.24
CA THR A 19 -28.19 -13.15 32.85
C THR A 19 -26.93 -13.47 32.03
N PRO A 20 -26.91 -14.58 31.26
CA PRO A 20 -25.72 -14.96 30.49
C PRO A 20 -25.34 -13.87 29.49
N ARG A 21 -24.04 -13.56 29.44
CA ARG A 21 -23.46 -12.58 28.53
C ARG A 21 -22.53 -13.25 27.54
N VAL A 22 -22.56 -12.79 26.31
CA VAL A 22 -21.68 -13.27 25.25
C VAL A 22 -21.07 -12.08 24.52
N GLU A 23 -19.81 -12.24 24.14
CA GLU A 23 -19.10 -11.28 23.30
C GLU A 23 -19.10 -11.80 21.86
N GLY A 24 -19.33 -10.90 20.90
CA GLY A 24 -19.33 -11.26 19.49
C GLY A 24 -19.33 -10.07 18.56
N VAL A 25 -19.41 -10.33 17.26
CA VAL A 25 -19.45 -9.31 16.21
C VAL A 25 -20.85 -9.19 15.64
N VAL A 26 -21.36 -7.95 15.54
CA VAL A 26 -22.66 -7.66 14.98
C VAL A 26 -22.65 -7.82 13.46
N LYS A 27 -23.57 -8.60 12.93
CA LYS A 27 -23.86 -8.74 11.50
C LYS A 27 -25.24 -8.20 11.20
N GLY A 28 -25.30 -6.96 10.70
CA GLY A 28 -26.53 -6.38 10.17
C GLY A 28 -27.01 -7.07 8.89
N THR A 29 -28.33 -7.04 8.67
CA THR A 29 -28.98 -7.51 7.43
C THR A 29 -29.79 -6.39 6.78
N GLU A 30 -30.18 -6.55 5.51
CA GLU A 30 -31.01 -5.56 4.80
C GLU A 30 -32.42 -5.39 5.37
N LYS A 31 -32.88 -6.34 6.22
CA LYS A 31 -34.24 -6.35 6.78
C LYS A 31 -34.33 -5.64 8.14
N GLY A 32 -33.26 -4.98 8.58
CA GLY A 32 -33.23 -4.19 9.83
C GLY A 32 -33.07 -4.99 11.12
N PHE A 33 -33.03 -6.32 11.06
CA PHE A 33 -32.53 -7.18 12.13
C PHE A 33 -31.07 -7.58 11.87
N GLY A 34 -30.42 -8.17 12.87
CA GLY A 34 -29.05 -8.67 12.73
C GLY A 34 -28.79 -9.92 13.54
N PHE A 35 -27.53 -10.32 13.58
CA PHE A 35 -27.04 -11.41 14.38
C PHE A 35 -25.79 -11.00 15.15
N LEU A 36 -25.59 -11.58 16.33
CA LEU A 36 -24.32 -11.54 17.03
C LEU A 36 -23.60 -12.86 16.76
N GLU A 37 -22.52 -12.80 15.98
CA GLU A 37 -21.69 -13.98 15.70
C GLU A 37 -20.64 -14.15 16.80
N VAL A 38 -20.62 -15.33 17.39
CA VAL A 38 -19.70 -15.77 18.44
C VAL A 38 -18.86 -16.93 17.88
N ASP A 39 -17.55 -16.75 17.86
CA ASP A 39 -16.55 -17.74 17.44
C ASP A 39 -16.79 -18.38 16.04
N GLY A 40 -17.50 -17.68 15.15
CA GLY A 40 -17.76 -18.10 13.76
C GLY A 40 -18.68 -19.32 13.59
N GLN A 41 -19.19 -19.90 14.67
CA GLN A 41 -20.04 -21.09 14.64
C GLN A 41 -21.43 -20.86 15.24
N LYS A 42 -21.53 -20.00 16.25
CA LYS A 42 -22.80 -19.71 16.93
C LYS A 42 -23.25 -18.30 16.62
N SER A 43 -24.54 -18.12 16.30
CA SER A 43 -25.11 -16.80 16.07
C SER A 43 -26.38 -16.61 16.87
N TYR A 44 -26.53 -15.42 17.46
CA TYR A 44 -27.69 -15.03 18.25
C TYR A 44 -28.47 -13.95 17.52
N PHE A 45 -29.80 -14.03 17.54
CA PHE A 45 -30.63 -13.08 16.82
C PHE A 45 -30.70 -11.73 17.55
N ILE A 46 -30.47 -10.63 16.83
CA ILE A 46 -30.64 -9.26 17.33
C ILE A 46 -31.88 -8.64 16.66
N PRO A 47 -32.96 -8.37 17.40
CA PRO A 47 -34.19 -7.82 16.84
C PRO A 47 -34.02 -6.34 16.42
N PRO A 48 -34.87 -5.83 15.52
CA PRO A 48 -34.73 -4.47 14.99
C PRO A 48 -34.64 -3.33 16.02
N PRO A 49 -35.38 -3.34 17.16
CA PRO A 49 -35.22 -2.30 18.18
C PRO A 49 -33.83 -2.26 18.80
N HIS A 50 -33.18 -3.42 18.94
CA HIS A 50 -31.82 -3.55 19.48
C HIS A 50 -30.76 -3.20 18.44
N MET A 51 -31.01 -3.48 17.16
CA MET A 51 -30.12 -3.06 16.07
C MET A 51 -29.94 -1.55 15.99
N LYS A 52 -30.89 -0.73 16.48
CA LYS A 52 -30.73 0.73 16.54
C LYS A 52 -29.62 1.20 17.50
N LYS A 53 -29.16 0.33 18.42
CA LYS A 53 -28.10 0.64 19.39
C LYS A 53 -26.69 0.34 18.86
N VAL A 54 -26.59 -0.40 17.76
CA VAL A 54 -25.34 -1.00 17.24
C VAL A 54 -25.22 -0.79 15.74
N MET A 55 -24.03 -1.02 15.22
CA MET A 55 -23.71 -0.97 13.81
C MET A 55 -23.21 -2.34 13.33
N HIS A 56 -23.36 -2.62 12.05
CA HIS A 56 -22.68 -3.77 11.45
C HIS A 56 -21.16 -3.68 11.70
N GLY A 57 -20.57 -4.79 12.14
CA GLY A 57 -19.15 -4.92 12.43
C GLY A 57 -18.77 -4.61 13.87
N ASP A 58 -19.63 -3.99 14.67
CA ASP A 58 -19.30 -3.67 16.06
C ASP A 58 -19.01 -4.94 16.84
N ARG A 59 -17.97 -4.90 17.68
CA ARG A 59 -17.72 -5.92 18.69
C ARG A 59 -18.38 -5.50 19.98
N ILE A 60 -19.32 -6.31 20.46
CA ILE A 60 -20.15 -5.98 21.61
C ILE A 60 -20.19 -7.14 22.60
N VAL A 61 -20.48 -6.80 23.85
CA VAL A 61 -21.05 -7.75 24.81
C VAL A 61 -22.57 -7.57 24.77
N ALA A 62 -23.29 -8.69 24.64
CA ALA A 62 -24.74 -8.73 24.69
C ALA A 62 -25.22 -9.66 25.80
N THR A 63 -26.37 -9.33 26.35
CA THR A 63 -27.11 -10.17 27.29
C THR A 63 -28.07 -11.07 26.52
N LEU A 64 -28.14 -12.35 26.89
CA LEU A 64 -28.99 -13.33 26.22
C LEU A 64 -30.32 -13.52 26.95
N HIS A 65 -31.41 -13.46 26.19
CA HIS A 65 -32.76 -13.72 26.65
C HIS A 65 -33.40 -14.83 25.82
N THR A 66 -34.20 -15.70 26.46
CA THR A 66 -34.97 -16.72 25.75
C THR A 66 -36.43 -16.28 25.69
N GLU A 67 -36.91 -15.96 24.49
CA GLU A 67 -38.32 -15.63 24.25
C GLU A 67 -38.91 -16.65 23.29
N LYS A 68 -40.00 -17.31 23.70
CA LYS A 68 -40.75 -18.28 22.86
C LYS A 68 -39.82 -19.26 22.12
N GLU A 69 -38.90 -19.89 22.88
CA GLU A 69 -37.90 -20.87 22.40
C GLU A 69 -36.77 -20.31 21.51
N ARG A 70 -36.67 -18.99 21.33
CA ARG A 70 -35.59 -18.36 20.56
C ARG A 70 -34.63 -17.58 21.47
N GLU A 71 -33.32 -17.79 21.28
CA GLU A 71 -32.28 -16.98 21.92
C GLU A 71 -32.16 -15.62 21.22
N ILE A 72 -32.33 -14.55 21.99
CA ILE A 72 -32.25 -13.16 21.58
C ILE A 72 -31.04 -12.52 22.26
N ALA A 73 -30.22 -11.80 21.49
CA ALA A 73 -29.13 -10.98 22.00
C ALA A 73 -29.60 -9.52 22.16
N GLU A 74 -29.55 -9.01 23.38
CA GLU A 74 -29.69 -7.59 23.68
C GLU A 74 -28.30 -6.95 23.88
N PRO A 75 -27.88 -6.00 23.02
CA PRO A 75 -26.63 -5.27 23.17
C PRO A 75 -26.53 -4.53 24.51
N ASP A 76 -25.45 -4.79 25.26
CA ASP A 76 -25.19 -4.23 26.58
C ASP A 76 -24.04 -3.21 26.56
N SER A 77 -22.84 -3.62 26.12
CA SER A 77 -21.67 -2.74 26.08
C SER A 77 -20.86 -2.90 24.80
N LEU A 78 -20.20 -1.83 24.39
CA LEU A 78 -19.34 -1.78 23.22
C LEU A 78 -17.91 -2.14 23.62
N VAL A 79 -17.36 -3.19 23.00
CA VAL A 79 -15.96 -3.58 23.16
C VAL A 79 -15.12 -2.80 22.16
N GLU A 80 -15.49 -2.87 20.88
CA GLU A 80 -14.76 -2.21 19.79
C GLU A 80 -15.75 -1.69 18.74
N PRO A 81 -15.73 -0.39 18.42
CA PRO A 81 -16.54 0.15 17.33
C PRO A 81 -15.97 -0.29 15.98
N PHE A 82 -16.85 -0.65 15.05
CA PHE A 82 -16.43 -0.92 13.67
C PHE A 82 -15.92 0.33 12.95
N LEU A 83 -16.65 1.44 13.13
CA LEU A 83 -16.30 2.73 12.53
C LEU A 83 -15.65 3.65 13.57
N THR A 84 -14.45 4.12 13.25
CA THR A 84 -13.75 5.19 13.97
C THR A 84 -13.52 6.38 13.04
N ARG A 85 -12.49 6.34 12.19
CA ARG A 85 -12.25 7.25 11.08
C ARG A 85 -12.73 6.59 9.79
N PHE A 86 -13.53 7.28 9.00
CA PHE A 86 -14.10 6.72 7.78
C PHE A 86 -14.32 7.78 6.70
N VAL A 87 -14.54 7.32 5.47
CA VAL A 87 -14.96 8.17 4.36
C VAL A 87 -16.41 7.90 4.01
N GLY A 88 -17.12 8.89 3.51
CA GLY A 88 -18.51 8.74 3.12
C GLY A 88 -19.03 9.91 2.30
N ARG A 89 -20.25 9.73 1.79
CA ARG A 89 -20.96 10.76 1.03
C ARG A 89 -21.86 11.57 1.96
N VAL A 90 -21.74 12.89 1.87
CA VAL A 90 -22.55 13.85 2.62
C VAL A 90 -23.93 13.96 1.99
N GLN A 91 -24.94 14.00 2.83
CA GLN A 91 -26.32 14.33 2.50
C GLN A 91 -26.71 15.59 3.26
N LYS A 92 -27.46 16.48 2.61
CA LYS A 92 -27.94 17.74 3.18
C LYS A 92 -29.45 17.83 2.99
N LYS A 93 -30.18 18.02 4.09
CA LYS A 93 -31.64 18.24 4.08
C LYS A 93 -32.02 19.28 5.14
N ASP A 94 -32.70 20.34 4.75
CA ASP A 94 -33.14 21.43 5.65
C ASP A 94 -32.00 21.94 6.56
N ASP A 95 -30.82 22.22 5.96
CA ASP A 95 -29.56 22.60 6.61
C ASP A 95 -28.98 21.61 7.64
N ARG A 96 -29.53 20.39 7.71
CA ARG A 96 -28.97 19.29 8.49
C ARG A 96 -28.11 18.41 7.62
N LEU A 97 -26.89 18.16 8.10
CA LEU A 97 -25.94 17.26 7.46
C LEU A 97 -26.01 15.86 8.07
N SER A 98 -25.87 14.87 7.20
CA SER A 98 -25.59 13.49 7.56
C SER A 98 -24.59 12.91 6.58
N ILE A 99 -23.86 11.88 6.99
CA ILE A 99 -22.90 11.18 6.15
C ILE A 99 -23.26 9.70 6.08
N VAL A 100 -23.28 9.14 4.87
CA VAL A 100 -23.42 7.69 4.67
C VAL A 100 -22.01 7.12 4.49
N PRO A 101 -21.55 6.23 5.38
CA PRO A 101 -20.23 5.60 5.26
C PRO A 101 -20.09 4.84 3.94
N ASP A 102 -18.90 4.88 3.35
CA ASP A 102 -18.58 4.14 2.13
C ASP A 102 -18.24 2.68 2.44
N HIS A 103 -19.25 1.94 2.88
CA HIS A 103 -19.18 0.52 3.18
C HIS A 103 -20.45 -0.18 2.69
N PRO A 104 -20.37 -1.31 1.96
CA PRO A 104 -21.54 -1.94 1.33
C PRO A 104 -22.69 -2.29 2.29
N LEU A 105 -22.37 -2.56 3.56
CA LEU A 105 -23.33 -2.97 4.59
C LEU A 105 -23.78 -1.81 5.50
N LEU A 106 -23.24 -0.60 5.35
CA LEU A 106 -23.60 0.57 6.14
C LEU A 106 -24.39 1.55 5.28
N LYS A 107 -25.71 1.35 5.24
CA LYS A 107 -26.64 2.16 4.42
C LYS A 107 -27.28 3.33 5.19
N ASP A 108 -27.17 3.32 6.52
CA ASP A 108 -27.80 4.32 7.37
C ASP A 108 -27.00 5.63 7.39
N ALA A 109 -27.72 6.74 7.25
CA ALA A 109 -27.13 8.08 7.33
C ALA A 109 -26.85 8.46 8.79
N ILE A 110 -25.60 8.81 9.08
CA ILE A 110 -25.15 9.22 10.41
C ILE A 110 -25.21 10.74 10.49
N GLN A 111 -25.94 11.28 11.47
CA GLN A 111 -26.00 12.73 11.68
C GLN A 111 -24.60 13.29 11.95
N CYS A 112 -24.24 14.39 11.30
CA CYS A 112 -22.91 14.98 11.44
C CYS A 112 -22.90 16.50 11.39
N ARG A 113 -21.77 17.09 11.76
CA ARG A 113 -21.43 18.51 11.52
C ARG A 113 -19.95 18.64 11.21
N PRO A 114 -19.52 19.73 10.54
CA PRO A 114 -18.11 20.04 10.35
C PRO A 114 -17.37 20.24 11.67
N ALA A 115 -16.12 19.78 11.73
CA ALA A 115 -15.21 20.08 12.82
C ALA A 115 -14.95 21.59 12.92
N ARG A 116 -14.61 22.07 14.12
CA ARG A 116 -14.20 23.47 14.32
C ARG A 116 -12.96 23.76 13.47
N GLY A 117 -12.99 24.87 12.74
CA GLY A 117 -11.88 25.29 11.86
C GLY A 117 -11.98 24.79 10.42
N LEU A 118 -12.91 23.88 10.12
CA LEU A 118 -13.16 23.46 8.74
C LEU A 118 -14.04 24.52 8.04
N SER A 119 -13.48 25.20 7.04
CA SER A 119 -14.12 26.32 6.34
C SER A 119 -15.01 25.93 5.16
N HIS A 120 -14.98 24.66 4.73
CA HIS A 120 -15.73 24.17 3.58
C HIS A 120 -17.25 24.13 3.86
N ASP A 121 -18.05 24.74 2.97
CA ASP A 121 -19.51 24.61 2.99
C ASP A 121 -19.94 23.34 2.26
N PHE A 122 -20.15 22.27 3.03
CA PHE A 122 -20.54 20.97 2.50
C PHE A 122 -21.90 21.00 1.78
N GLN A 123 -21.89 20.46 0.56
CA GLN A 123 -23.08 20.27 -0.25
C GLN A 123 -23.53 18.80 -0.27
N ALA A 124 -24.75 18.56 -0.73
CA ALA A 124 -25.23 17.21 -0.94
C ALA A 124 -24.40 16.51 -2.03
N GLY A 125 -23.89 15.31 -1.74
CA GLY A 125 -23.06 14.52 -2.64
C GLY A 125 -21.55 14.66 -2.40
N ASP A 126 -21.10 15.67 -1.65
CA ASP A 126 -19.68 15.84 -1.31
C ASP A 126 -19.13 14.60 -0.61
N TRP A 127 -17.87 14.27 -0.89
CA TRP A 127 -17.12 13.25 -0.18
C TRP A 127 -16.34 13.89 0.98
N ALA A 128 -16.38 13.24 2.14
CA ALA A 128 -15.71 13.71 3.33
C ALA A 128 -15.05 12.57 4.11
N VAL A 129 -14.00 12.92 4.84
CA VAL A 129 -13.52 12.11 5.98
C VAL A 129 -14.32 12.53 7.21
N ALA A 130 -14.74 11.56 8.00
CA ALA A 130 -15.43 11.78 9.25
C ALA A 130 -14.88 10.90 10.36
N GLU A 131 -15.06 11.36 11.60
CA GLU A 131 -14.74 10.61 12.80
C GLU A 131 -16.00 10.38 13.63
N MET A 132 -16.20 9.15 14.08
CA MET A 132 -17.26 8.79 15.00
C MET A 132 -17.01 9.43 16.37
N ARG A 133 -17.99 10.21 16.84
CA ARG A 133 -17.92 10.92 18.13
C ARG A 133 -18.90 10.37 19.16
N ARG A 134 -20.05 9.83 18.72
CA ARG A 134 -21.08 9.29 19.60
C ARG A 134 -21.56 7.94 19.15
N HIS A 135 -21.86 7.08 20.13
CA HIS A 135 -22.30 5.72 19.91
C HIS A 135 -23.34 5.33 20.98
N PRO A 136 -24.51 4.76 20.63
CA PRO A 136 -25.56 4.48 21.62
C PRO A 136 -25.11 3.61 22.81
N LEU A 137 -24.31 2.57 22.56
CA LEU A 137 -23.72 1.74 23.62
C LEU A 137 -22.69 2.45 24.53
N LYS A 138 -22.30 3.70 24.25
CA LYS A 138 -21.50 4.55 25.17
C LYS A 138 -22.36 5.47 26.03
N GLY A 139 -23.69 5.31 25.98
CA GLY A 139 -24.65 6.15 26.70
C GLY A 139 -25.18 7.34 25.89
N ASP A 140 -24.74 7.50 24.64
CA ASP A 140 -25.27 8.53 23.75
C ASP A 140 -26.68 8.21 23.26
N ARG A 141 -27.46 9.23 22.89
CA ARG A 141 -28.81 9.03 22.36
C ARG A 141 -28.84 8.40 20.96
N THR A 142 -27.89 8.77 20.12
CA THR A 142 -27.82 8.39 18.69
C THR A 142 -26.36 8.37 18.23
N PHE A 143 -26.11 7.69 17.11
CA PHE A 143 -24.85 7.83 16.37
C PHE A 143 -24.65 9.29 15.93
N TYR A 144 -23.42 9.77 16.03
CA TYR A 144 -23.03 11.09 15.54
C TYR A 144 -21.57 11.09 15.12
N ALA A 145 -21.30 11.71 13.97
CA ALA A 145 -19.96 11.87 13.42
C ALA A 145 -19.60 13.35 13.29
N GLU A 146 -18.32 13.64 13.20
CA GLU A 146 -17.78 14.96 12.90
C GLU A 146 -17.03 14.89 11.56
N LEU A 147 -17.35 15.80 10.63
CA LEU A 147 -16.64 15.87 9.34
C LEU A 147 -15.30 16.56 9.58
N THR A 148 -14.21 15.87 9.37
CA THR A 148 -12.85 16.35 9.68
C THR A 148 -12.12 16.86 8.45
N GLN A 149 -12.49 16.40 7.25
CA GLN A 149 -11.84 16.80 6.00
C GLN A 149 -12.82 16.72 4.82
N TYR A 150 -12.79 17.72 3.94
CA TYR A 150 -13.39 17.64 2.61
C TYR A 150 -12.45 16.89 1.65
N ILE A 151 -13.00 15.93 0.89
CA ILE A 151 -12.22 15.11 -0.06
C ILE A 151 -12.35 15.68 -1.46
N THR A 152 -13.57 15.67 -2.01
CA THR A 152 -13.93 16.19 -3.34
C THR A 152 -15.46 16.25 -3.49
N HIS A 153 -15.95 16.86 -4.55
CA HIS A 153 -17.37 16.96 -4.89
C HIS A 153 -17.86 15.68 -5.60
N ALA A 154 -19.18 15.52 -5.71
CA ALA A 154 -19.78 14.29 -6.25
C ALA A 154 -19.38 13.97 -7.70
N ASP A 155 -19.23 15.01 -8.53
CA ASP A 155 -19.04 14.92 -9.98
C ASP A 155 -17.56 14.88 -10.40
N ASP A 156 -16.64 14.82 -9.44
CA ASP A 156 -15.21 14.69 -9.74
C ASP A 156 -14.91 13.30 -10.30
N HIS A 157 -14.32 13.26 -11.50
CA HIS A 157 -13.95 12.03 -12.17
C HIS A 157 -12.83 11.27 -11.44
N PHE A 158 -12.06 11.97 -10.58
CA PHE A 158 -10.99 11.40 -9.77
C PHE A 158 -11.45 10.93 -8.37
N VAL A 159 -12.76 10.91 -8.09
CA VAL A 159 -13.33 10.36 -6.84
C VAL A 159 -12.67 9.04 -6.39
N PRO A 160 -12.48 8.02 -7.26
CA PRO A 160 -11.88 6.76 -6.83
C PRO A 160 -10.48 6.91 -6.21
N TRP A 161 -9.67 7.86 -6.70
CA TRP A 161 -8.33 8.11 -6.17
C TRP A 161 -8.40 8.89 -4.85
N TRP A 162 -9.10 10.03 -4.84
CA TRP A 162 -9.13 10.90 -3.67
C TRP A 162 -9.79 10.24 -2.46
N VAL A 163 -10.87 9.50 -2.68
CA VAL A 163 -11.57 8.78 -1.61
C VAL A 163 -10.71 7.64 -1.07
N THR A 164 -10.02 6.88 -1.93
CA THR A 164 -9.15 5.78 -1.50
C THR A 164 -7.96 6.28 -0.71
N LEU A 165 -7.27 7.32 -1.20
CA LEU A 165 -6.15 7.95 -0.50
C LEU A 165 -6.59 8.50 0.87
N ALA A 166 -7.71 9.23 0.89
CA ALA A 166 -8.26 9.75 2.14
C ALA A 166 -8.67 8.64 3.11
N ARG A 167 -9.27 7.54 2.63
CA ARG A 167 -9.64 6.39 3.46
C ARG A 167 -8.44 5.78 4.17
N HIS A 168 -7.34 5.59 3.45
CA HIS A 168 -6.10 5.04 3.99
C HIS A 168 -5.19 6.08 4.65
N ASN A 169 -5.63 7.34 4.71
CA ASN A 169 -4.86 8.46 5.27
C ASN A 169 -3.49 8.61 4.61
N LEU A 170 -3.44 8.45 3.29
CA LEU A 170 -2.25 8.59 2.47
C LEU A 170 -2.19 10.00 1.86
N GLU A 171 -0.97 10.45 1.57
CA GLU A 171 -0.71 11.71 0.90
C GLU A 171 -1.34 11.73 -0.50
N LYS A 172 -1.68 12.94 -0.98
CA LYS A 172 -2.28 13.15 -2.31
C LYS A 172 -1.29 13.70 -3.33
N GLU A 173 -0.16 14.22 -2.86
CA GLU A 173 0.78 15.02 -3.64
C GLU A 173 2.22 14.59 -3.34
N ALA A 174 3.11 14.86 -4.30
CA ALA A 174 4.54 14.70 -4.10
C ALA A 174 5.01 15.61 -2.96
N PRO A 175 6.06 15.24 -2.21
CA PRO A 175 6.67 16.17 -1.27
C PRO A 175 7.21 17.39 -2.04
N GLU A 176 7.05 18.57 -1.47
CA GLU A 176 7.70 19.76 -2.01
C GLU A 176 9.21 19.66 -1.82
N MET A 177 9.95 20.15 -2.82
CA MET A 177 11.39 20.22 -2.78
C MET A 177 11.82 21.54 -2.13
N ALA A 178 12.51 21.49 -0.99
CA ALA A 178 13.35 22.60 -0.57
C ALA A 178 14.58 22.68 -1.50
N ALA A 179 15.20 23.86 -1.65
CA ALA A 179 16.33 24.08 -2.55
C ALA A 179 17.35 22.91 -2.50
N THR A 180 17.53 22.25 -3.63
CA THR A 180 18.46 21.12 -3.78
C THR A 180 19.90 21.61 -3.70
N HIS A 181 20.72 20.86 -2.99
CA HIS A 181 22.15 21.09 -2.90
C HIS A 181 22.88 20.10 -3.80
N ALA A 182 24.14 20.39 -4.12
CA ALA A 182 24.99 19.45 -4.86
C ALA A 182 25.04 18.09 -4.16
N PRO A 183 25.23 16.98 -4.90
CA PRO A 183 25.36 15.66 -4.29
C PRO A 183 26.50 15.66 -3.26
N ASN A 184 26.29 14.95 -2.16
CA ASN A 184 27.28 14.71 -1.14
C ASN A 184 28.36 13.76 -1.69
N ASP A 185 29.57 14.28 -1.84
CA ASP A 185 30.75 13.57 -2.34
C ASP A 185 31.61 12.97 -1.20
N ALA A 186 30.99 12.62 -0.06
CA ALA A 186 31.70 11.99 1.06
C ALA A 186 32.34 10.64 0.70
N LEU A 187 31.83 9.95 -0.33
CA LEU A 187 32.37 8.68 -0.84
C LEU A 187 33.18 8.92 -2.12
N PRO A 188 34.41 8.38 -2.25
CA PRO A 188 35.12 8.39 -3.51
C PRO A 188 34.35 7.57 -4.55
N ARG A 189 34.04 8.17 -5.70
CA ARG A 189 33.29 7.54 -6.78
C ARG A 189 34.20 7.12 -7.91
N GLU A 190 34.11 5.86 -8.34
CA GLU A 190 34.75 5.40 -9.57
C GLU A 190 34.07 6.01 -10.80
N ASP A 191 34.83 6.55 -11.75
CA ASP A 191 34.29 6.99 -13.04
C ASP A 191 34.08 5.78 -13.95
N LEU A 192 32.82 5.38 -14.11
CA LEU A 192 32.38 4.33 -15.01
C LEU A 192 31.62 4.89 -16.23
N THR A 193 31.68 6.20 -16.48
CA THR A 193 30.87 6.89 -17.50
C THR A 193 31.21 6.47 -18.93
N ALA A 194 32.38 5.86 -19.16
CA ALA A 194 32.76 5.29 -20.45
C ALA A 194 32.12 3.91 -20.74
N LEU A 195 31.57 3.24 -19.73
CA LEU A 195 31.00 1.89 -19.88
C LEU A 195 29.57 1.95 -20.42
N ASN A 196 29.16 0.88 -21.10
CA ASN A 196 27.87 0.79 -21.79
C ASN A 196 26.74 0.34 -20.85
N PHE A 197 26.53 1.06 -19.74
CA PHE A 197 25.37 0.82 -18.89
C PHE A 197 24.06 1.07 -19.66
N VAL A 198 23.03 0.28 -19.35
CA VAL A 198 21.68 0.46 -19.90
C VAL A 198 20.63 0.36 -18.79
N THR A 199 19.52 1.06 -18.96
CA THR A 199 18.31 0.85 -18.13
C THR A 199 17.26 0.12 -18.97
N ILE A 200 16.42 -0.71 -18.35
CA ILE A 200 15.35 -1.43 -19.03
C ILE A 200 14.07 -1.33 -18.18
N ASP A 201 13.11 -0.56 -18.67
CA ASP A 201 11.91 -0.17 -17.91
C ASP A 201 10.65 -0.18 -18.78
N SER A 202 9.50 0.21 -18.19
CA SER A 202 8.32 0.52 -19.00
C SER A 202 8.53 1.85 -19.73
N ALA A 203 7.90 2.01 -20.90
CA ALA A 203 8.05 3.24 -21.70
C ALA A 203 7.67 4.52 -20.92
N SER A 204 6.71 4.41 -20.00
CA SER A 204 6.22 5.51 -19.15
C SER A 204 6.99 5.72 -17.85
N THR A 205 8.02 4.91 -17.55
CA THR A 205 8.84 5.08 -16.34
C THR A 205 9.73 6.31 -16.49
N GLU A 206 9.78 7.17 -15.47
CA GLU A 206 10.68 8.35 -15.44
C GLU A 206 11.72 8.26 -14.31
N ASP A 207 11.48 7.42 -13.31
CA ASP A 207 12.32 7.14 -12.13
C ASP A 207 13.09 5.83 -12.30
N MET A 208 14.04 5.78 -13.24
CA MET A 208 14.87 4.59 -13.44
C MET A 208 15.88 4.45 -12.30
N ASP A 209 15.60 3.51 -11.38
CA ASP A 209 16.43 3.26 -10.19
C ASP A 209 17.63 2.35 -10.46
N ASP A 210 17.60 1.53 -11.53
CA ASP A 210 18.60 0.51 -11.80
C ASP A 210 19.14 0.55 -13.23
N ALA A 211 20.47 0.43 -13.35
CA ALA A 211 21.19 0.29 -14.61
C ALA A 211 22.12 -0.94 -14.56
N LEU A 212 22.27 -1.59 -15.70
CA LEU A 212 22.98 -2.87 -15.82
C LEU A 212 24.11 -2.78 -16.85
N LEU A 213 25.21 -3.44 -16.52
CA LEU A 213 26.34 -3.67 -17.43
C LEU A 213 26.77 -5.13 -17.29
N VAL A 214 27.00 -5.80 -18.42
CA VAL A 214 27.61 -7.14 -18.44
C VAL A 214 28.86 -7.13 -19.31
N GLN A 215 29.92 -7.74 -18.79
CA GLN A 215 31.16 -7.97 -19.52
C GLN A 215 31.47 -9.48 -19.51
N GLU A 216 31.97 -9.99 -20.62
CA GLU A 216 32.42 -11.38 -20.71
C GLU A 216 33.91 -11.46 -20.42
N ASN A 217 34.29 -12.31 -19.48
CA ASN A 217 35.68 -12.58 -19.14
C ASN A 217 36.30 -13.58 -20.13
N ALA A 218 37.63 -13.63 -20.19
CA ALA A 218 38.36 -14.52 -21.09
C ALA A 218 38.09 -16.02 -20.87
N ASP A 219 37.65 -16.40 -19.67
CA ASP A 219 37.29 -17.77 -19.27
C ASP A 219 35.82 -18.12 -19.55
N GLY A 220 35.04 -17.20 -20.13
CA GLY A 220 33.62 -17.38 -20.45
C GLY A 220 32.67 -17.13 -19.28
N THR A 221 33.18 -16.73 -18.10
CA THR A 221 32.34 -16.18 -17.02
C THR A 221 31.81 -14.79 -17.39
N LEU A 222 30.70 -14.39 -16.79
CA LEU A 222 30.09 -13.08 -17.04
C LEU A 222 30.24 -12.21 -15.79
N GLN A 223 30.86 -11.06 -15.91
CA GLN A 223 30.89 -10.05 -14.85
C GLN A 223 29.67 -9.16 -14.99
N LEU A 224 28.80 -9.19 -13.99
CA LEU A 224 27.61 -8.34 -13.89
C LEU A 224 27.93 -7.17 -12.97
N THR A 225 27.71 -5.95 -13.44
CA THR A 225 27.68 -4.74 -12.60
C THR A 225 26.27 -4.17 -12.58
N ILE A 226 25.70 -4.05 -11.39
CA ILE A 226 24.38 -3.48 -11.12
C ILE A 226 24.63 -2.12 -10.47
N ALA A 227 24.17 -1.05 -11.11
CA ALA A 227 24.27 0.31 -10.61
C ALA A 227 22.88 0.79 -10.15
N ILE A 228 22.74 1.12 -8.87
CA ILE A 228 21.50 1.61 -8.29
C ILE A 228 21.63 3.12 -8.05
N ALA A 229 20.58 3.88 -8.38
CA ALA A 229 20.48 5.30 -8.08
C ALA A 229 20.83 5.58 -6.61
N ASP A 230 21.55 6.67 -6.35
CA ASP A 230 22.01 7.04 -5.02
C ASP A 230 21.25 8.27 -4.49
N PRO A 231 19.98 8.13 -4.04
CA PRO A 231 19.25 9.23 -3.43
C PRO A 231 19.89 9.69 -2.11
N THR A 232 20.66 8.82 -1.44
CA THR A 232 21.39 9.15 -0.22
C THR A 232 22.51 10.17 -0.43
N ALA A 233 22.96 10.37 -1.68
CA ALA A 233 23.82 11.50 -2.04
C ALA A 233 23.10 12.86 -1.91
N PHE A 234 21.77 12.89 -1.90
CA PHE A 234 20.97 14.11 -1.86
C PHE A 234 20.10 14.23 -0.59
N VAL A 235 19.89 13.12 0.11
CA VAL A 235 19.04 13.02 1.31
C VAL A 235 19.88 12.53 2.47
N ASP A 236 20.35 13.46 3.29
CA ASP A 236 21.09 13.13 4.51
C ASP A 236 20.17 12.49 5.56
N GLU A 237 20.71 11.53 6.31
CA GLU A 237 20.04 10.91 7.45
C GLU A 237 19.63 11.96 8.50
N GLY A 238 18.39 11.90 8.96
CA GLY A 238 17.84 12.86 9.93
C GLY A 238 17.48 14.23 9.35
N SER A 239 17.58 14.41 8.04
CA SER A 239 17.04 15.60 7.36
C SER A 239 15.51 15.59 7.34
N ALA A 240 14.90 16.76 7.11
CA ALA A 240 13.44 16.86 6.98
C ALA A 240 12.90 15.99 5.83
N LEU A 241 13.68 15.80 4.77
CA LEU A 241 13.27 14.97 3.63
C LEU A 241 13.38 13.47 3.95
N ASP A 242 14.38 13.06 4.72
CA ASP A 242 14.47 11.69 5.26
C ASP A 242 13.27 11.37 6.17
N ASP A 243 12.88 12.31 7.05
CA ASP A 243 11.67 12.14 7.88
C ASP A 243 10.40 11.94 7.04
N ILE A 244 10.22 12.72 5.96
CA ILE A 244 9.10 12.57 5.03
C ILE A 244 9.16 11.21 4.32
N ALA A 245 10.32 10.84 3.79
CA ALA A 245 10.52 9.57 3.10
C ALA A 245 10.23 8.38 4.02
N ARG A 246 10.66 8.45 5.29
CA ARG A 246 10.42 7.44 6.32
C ARG A 246 8.94 7.28 6.66
N VAL A 247 8.20 8.38 6.74
CA VAL A 247 6.75 8.35 7.00
C VAL A 247 5.99 7.74 5.80
N ARG A 248 6.38 8.12 4.57
CA ARG A 248 5.74 7.59 3.34
C ARG A 248 6.11 6.13 3.05
N ALA A 249 7.34 5.74 3.37
CA ALA A 249 7.98 4.43 3.17
C ALA A 249 8.09 3.93 1.72
N PHE A 250 7.12 4.23 0.86
CA PHE A 250 7.06 3.80 -0.54
C PHE A 250 6.42 4.88 -1.42
N THR A 251 6.76 4.86 -2.71
CA THR A 251 5.96 5.52 -3.74
C THR A 251 4.65 4.76 -3.92
N ASN A 252 3.52 5.47 -3.87
CA ASN A 252 2.22 4.86 -4.08
C ASN A 252 1.84 4.89 -5.57
N TYR A 253 1.79 3.71 -6.20
CA TYR A 253 1.43 3.55 -7.60
C TYR A 253 -0.07 3.27 -7.75
N LEU A 254 -0.80 4.23 -8.32
CA LEU A 254 -2.23 4.11 -8.61
C LEU A 254 -2.44 4.00 -10.13
N PRO A 255 -3.60 3.49 -10.58
CA PRO A 255 -3.91 3.50 -12.01
C PRO A 255 -3.79 4.92 -12.58
N GLY A 256 -2.90 5.12 -13.55
CA GLY A 256 -2.71 6.37 -14.28
C GLY A 256 -1.72 7.38 -13.67
N PHE A 257 -1.36 7.29 -12.39
CA PHE A 257 -0.32 8.16 -11.79
C PHE A 257 0.25 7.60 -10.48
N ASN A 258 1.38 8.15 -10.04
CA ASN A 258 2.02 7.82 -8.77
C ASN A 258 2.07 9.03 -7.81
N ILE A 259 2.17 8.73 -6.51
CA ILE A 259 2.46 9.70 -5.46
C ILE A 259 3.84 9.34 -4.92
N PRO A 260 4.88 10.08 -5.30
CA PRO A 260 6.25 9.67 -5.04
C PRO A 260 6.59 9.81 -3.55
N MET A 261 7.49 8.94 -3.09
CA MET A 261 8.08 9.00 -1.76
C MET A 261 8.95 10.25 -1.60
N LEU A 262 9.72 10.58 -2.64
CA LEU A 262 10.61 11.73 -2.73
C LEU A 262 10.03 12.81 -3.66
N PRO A 263 10.52 14.06 -3.61
CA PRO A 263 10.12 15.09 -4.55
C PRO A 263 10.39 14.66 -5.99
N ARG A 264 9.53 15.06 -6.93
CA ARG A 264 9.63 14.63 -8.34
C ARG A 264 10.95 15.03 -8.99
N ASP A 265 11.45 16.23 -8.76
CA ASP A 265 12.74 16.62 -9.37
C ASP A 265 13.92 15.81 -8.81
N LEU A 266 13.75 15.16 -7.66
CA LEU A 266 14.75 14.24 -7.12
C LEU A 266 14.58 12.85 -7.73
N SER A 267 13.38 12.26 -7.64
CA SER A 267 13.11 10.90 -8.13
C SER A 267 13.21 10.80 -9.67
N ASP A 268 12.52 11.69 -10.38
CA ASP A 268 12.28 11.58 -11.82
C ASP A 268 13.41 12.23 -12.65
N ASN A 269 14.35 12.92 -11.97
CA ASN A 269 15.44 13.64 -12.63
C ASN A 269 16.82 13.40 -12.00
N LEU A 270 17.11 13.94 -10.81
CA LEU A 270 18.47 13.92 -10.25
C LEU A 270 18.97 12.52 -9.89
N CYS A 271 18.08 11.65 -9.38
CA CYS A 271 18.41 10.26 -9.04
C CYS A 271 18.17 9.32 -10.21
N SER A 272 17.17 9.60 -11.05
CA SER A 272 16.84 8.78 -12.22
C SER A 272 18.05 8.63 -13.13
N LEU A 273 18.36 7.38 -13.50
CA LEU A 273 19.49 7.00 -14.35
C LEU A 273 19.23 7.28 -15.83
N ARG A 274 18.95 8.55 -16.15
CA ARG A 274 18.60 9.05 -17.48
C ARG A 274 19.73 8.78 -18.49
N ALA A 275 19.34 8.50 -19.73
CA ALA A 275 20.28 8.22 -20.80
C ALA A 275 21.11 9.46 -21.16
N ASN A 276 22.41 9.25 -21.33
CA ASN A 276 23.42 10.25 -21.69
C ASN A 276 23.61 11.36 -20.65
N GLU A 277 23.27 11.09 -19.39
CA GLU A 277 23.52 12.00 -18.28
C GLU A 277 24.34 11.31 -17.18
N ARG A 278 25.29 12.05 -16.60
CA ARG A 278 26.10 11.56 -15.48
C ARG A 278 25.25 11.47 -14.22
N ARG A 279 25.34 10.34 -13.52
CA ARG A 279 24.58 10.06 -12.30
C ARG A 279 25.41 9.35 -11.23
N PRO A 280 25.32 9.77 -9.96
CA PRO A 280 25.90 9.04 -8.85
C PRO A 280 25.11 7.74 -8.60
N VAL A 281 25.83 6.65 -8.38
CA VAL A 281 25.26 5.34 -8.10
C VAL A 281 25.99 4.63 -6.96
N LEU A 282 25.26 3.75 -6.29
CA LEU A 282 25.85 2.67 -5.53
C LEU A 282 25.85 1.41 -6.40
N ALA A 283 27.03 0.89 -6.72
CA ALA A 283 27.19 -0.24 -7.61
C ALA A 283 27.53 -1.53 -6.86
N CYS A 284 27.11 -2.66 -7.41
CA CYS A 284 27.50 -4.01 -7.03
C CYS A 284 28.06 -4.73 -8.24
N ARG A 285 29.28 -5.27 -8.12
CA ARG A 285 29.93 -6.09 -9.15
C ARG A 285 30.08 -7.52 -8.63
N VAL A 286 29.75 -8.49 -9.47
CA VAL A 286 29.85 -9.92 -9.16
C VAL A 286 30.11 -10.74 -10.42
N THR A 287 30.90 -11.80 -10.30
CA THR A 287 31.09 -12.77 -11.39
C THR A 287 30.01 -13.85 -11.35
N LEU A 288 29.44 -14.15 -12.51
CA LEU A 288 28.46 -15.21 -12.74
C LEU A 288 29.11 -16.37 -13.50
N ALA A 289 29.16 -17.53 -12.85
CA ALA A 289 29.65 -18.77 -13.43
C ALA A 289 28.74 -19.28 -14.57
N ALA A 290 29.22 -20.28 -15.32
CA ALA A 290 28.48 -20.83 -16.46
C ALA A 290 27.16 -21.51 -16.07
N ASP A 291 27.07 -22.04 -14.85
CA ASP A 291 25.87 -22.67 -14.27
C ASP A 291 24.93 -21.69 -13.56
N GLY A 292 25.26 -20.40 -13.55
CA GLY A 292 24.49 -19.36 -12.88
C GLY A 292 24.82 -19.16 -11.40
N ALA A 293 25.83 -19.86 -10.86
CA ALA A 293 26.31 -19.58 -9.51
C ALA A 293 26.99 -18.20 -9.44
N LEU A 294 26.72 -17.46 -8.36
CA LEU A 294 27.43 -16.23 -8.04
C LEU A 294 28.81 -16.56 -7.47
N GLY A 295 29.83 -15.84 -7.90
CA GLY A 295 31.18 -15.92 -7.34
C GLY A 295 31.26 -15.29 -5.95
N ASP A 296 32.33 -15.59 -5.23
CA ASP A 296 32.64 -15.02 -3.92
C ASP A 296 33.21 -13.58 -4.00
N ASP A 297 33.28 -13.01 -5.21
CA ASP A 297 33.87 -11.71 -5.52
C ASP A 297 32.86 -10.54 -5.53
N ILE A 298 31.76 -10.69 -4.80
CA ILE A 298 30.74 -9.63 -4.64
C ILE A 298 31.39 -8.39 -4.03
N HIS A 299 31.32 -7.28 -4.75
CA HIS A 299 31.94 -6.03 -4.36
C HIS A 299 30.97 -4.85 -4.51
N PHE A 300 30.72 -4.13 -3.42
CA PHE A 300 29.93 -2.90 -3.39
C PHE A 300 30.85 -1.67 -3.34
N PHE A 301 30.56 -0.68 -4.17
CA PHE A 301 31.36 0.55 -4.28
C PHE A 301 30.52 1.71 -4.83
N ALA A 302 30.90 2.95 -4.51
CA ALA A 302 30.28 4.14 -5.07
C ALA A 302 30.89 4.46 -6.44
N ALA A 303 30.06 4.90 -7.38
CA ALA A 303 30.50 5.23 -8.74
C ALA A 303 29.70 6.37 -9.34
N GLU A 304 30.18 6.86 -10.48
CA GLU A 304 29.41 7.67 -11.42
C GLU A 304 29.26 6.92 -12.75
N ILE A 305 28.05 6.86 -13.27
CA ILE A 305 27.76 6.25 -14.57
C ILE A 305 27.13 7.26 -15.52
N GLU A 306 27.10 6.91 -16.80
CA GLU A 306 26.29 7.58 -17.80
C GLU A 306 25.59 6.48 -18.61
N SER A 307 24.29 6.27 -18.38
CA SER A 307 23.52 5.25 -19.11
C SER A 307 23.54 5.57 -20.60
N LYS A 308 23.85 4.59 -21.45
CA LYS A 308 23.96 4.81 -22.91
C LYS A 308 22.63 4.59 -23.64
N ALA A 309 21.65 3.99 -22.98
CA ALA A 309 20.30 3.82 -23.53
C ALA A 309 19.25 3.60 -22.43
N LYS A 310 18.09 4.26 -22.60
CA LYS A 310 16.83 3.89 -21.94
C LYS A 310 16.12 2.90 -22.85
N LEU A 311 16.05 1.64 -22.43
CA LEU A 311 15.41 0.58 -23.20
C LEU A 311 14.01 0.29 -22.64
N VAL A 312 13.09 -0.10 -23.51
CA VAL A 312 11.73 -0.49 -23.12
C VAL A 312 11.61 -2.01 -23.13
N TYR A 313 10.99 -2.59 -22.09
CA TYR A 313 10.79 -4.04 -21.98
C TYR A 313 10.21 -4.68 -23.26
N ASP A 314 9.20 -4.05 -23.84
CA ASP A 314 8.49 -4.57 -25.02
C ASP A 314 9.39 -4.58 -26.24
N GLU A 315 10.14 -3.50 -26.46
CA GLU A 315 11.07 -3.34 -27.57
C GLU A 315 12.21 -4.36 -27.48
N VAL A 316 12.79 -4.54 -26.30
CA VAL A 316 13.85 -5.52 -26.06
C VAL A 316 13.34 -6.95 -26.25
N SER A 317 12.14 -7.25 -25.73
CA SER A 317 11.52 -8.57 -25.88
C SER A 317 11.22 -8.89 -27.33
N ASP A 318 10.59 -7.95 -28.06
CA ASP A 318 10.24 -8.10 -29.46
C ASP A 318 11.50 -8.29 -30.32
N TRP A 319 12.56 -7.51 -30.08
CA TRP A 319 13.84 -7.67 -30.78
C TRP A 319 14.48 -9.04 -30.55
N LEU A 320 14.51 -9.53 -29.30
CA LEU A 320 15.05 -10.85 -28.97
C LEU A 320 14.23 -12.00 -29.60
N GLU A 321 12.93 -11.81 -29.79
CA GLU A 321 12.03 -12.77 -30.45
C GLU A 321 12.05 -12.64 -31.98
N GLY A 322 12.72 -11.63 -32.54
CA GLY A 322 12.72 -11.33 -33.98
C GLY A 322 11.36 -10.81 -34.49
N ILE A 323 10.63 -10.10 -33.63
CA ILE A 323 9.31 -9.51 -33.89
C ILE A 323 9.43 -7.99 -33.87
N GLY A 324 8.64 -7.30 -34.69
CA GLY A 324 8.58 -5.83 -34.71
C GLY A 324 9.75 -5.16 -35.44
N ASP A 325 9.74 -3.83 -35.42
CA ASP A 325 10.67 -3.00 -36.21
C ASP A 325 11.76 -2.32 -35.37
N TRP A 326 11.63 -2.33 -34.04
CA TRP A 326 12.61 -1.68 -33.17
C TRP A 326 13.94 -2.42 -33.20
N GLN A 327 15.04 -1.66 -33.20
CA GLN A 327 16.39 -2.20 -33.12
C GLN A 327 17.21 -1.44 -32.05
N PRO A 328 18.18 -2.11 -31.40
CA PRO A 328 19.12 -1.45 -30.52
C PRO A 328 19.82 -0.28 -31.23
N PRO A 329 20.03 0.85 -30.55
CA PRO A 329 20.57 2.07 -31.18
C PRO A 329 22.05 1.95 -31.59
N SER A 330 22.75 0.91 -31.16
CA SER A 330 24.12 0.60 -31.59
C SER A 330 24.47 -0.87 -31.35
N ASP A 331 25.53 -1.35 -32.01
CA ASP A 331 26.06 -2.71 -31.82
C ASP A 331 26.48 -2.98 -30.37
N ALA A 332 27.00 -1.96 -29.66
CA ALA A 332 27.36 -2.07 -28.27
C ALA A 332 26.14 -2.32 -27.37
N ILE A 333 25.02 -1.67 -27.65
CA ILE A 333 23.76 -1.88 -26.92
C ILE A 333 23.15 -3.22 -27.28
N ALA A 334 23.18 -3.63 -28.56
CA ALA A 334 22.78 -4.97 -28.98
C ALA A 334 23.57 -6.05 -28.21
N GLN A 335 24.89 -5.88 -28.10
CA GLN A 335 25.75 -6.79 -27.35
C GLN A 335 25.38 -6.83 -25.86
N GLN A 336 25.10 -5.69 -25.23
CA GLN A 336 24.66 -5.65 -23.83
C GLN A 336 23.34 -6.41 -23.61
N ILE A 337 22.35 -6.22 -24.49
CA ILE A 337 21.08 -6.94 -24.42
C ILE A 337 21.30 -8.46 -24.53
N THR A 338 22.13 -8.92 -25.48
CA THR A 338 22.46 -10.35 -25.65
C THR A 338 23.21 -10.90 -24.43
N LEU A 339 24.13 -10.15 -23.83
CA LEU A 339 24.83 -10.58 -22.62
C LEU A 339 23.89 -10.67 -21.42
N LEU A 340 22.98 -9.71 -21.25
CA LEU A 340 21.92 -9.75 -20.24
C LEU A 340 20.99 -10.96 -20.44
N GLN A 341 20.66 -11.29 -21.69
CA GLN A 341 19.92 -12.51 -22.02
C GLN A 341 20.66 -13.76 -21.53
N ARG A 342 21.98 -13.83 -21.72
CA ARG A 342 22.81 -14.95 -21.23
C ARG A 342 22.86 -15.00 -19.70
N VAL A 343 22.98 -13.87 -19.02
CA VAL A 343 22.88 -13.79 -17.55
C VAL A 343 21.55 -14.37 -17.08
N CYS A 344 20.44 -13.95 -17.69
CA CYS A 344 19.10 -14.44 -17.37
C CYS A 344 18.94 -15.94 -17.63
N ALA A 345 19.49 -16.46 -18.74
CA ALA A 345 19.43 -17.88 -19.07
C ALA A 345 20.23 -18.75 -18.08
N ARG A 346 21.38 -18.26 -17.59
CA ARG A 346 22.20 -18.95 -16.58
C ARG A 346 21.53 -18.95 -15.21
N ALA A 347 20.89 -17.85 -14.82
CA ALA A 347 20.21 -17.75 -13.52
C ALA A 347 18.95 -18.64 -13.38
N ALA A 348 18.39 -19.13 -14.50
CA ALA A 348 17.23 -20.04 -14.49
C ALA A 348 17.28 -21.07 -15.62
N PRO A 349 18.09 -22.13 -15.47
CA PRO A 349 18.14 -23.21 -16.45
C PRO A 349 16.77 -23.89 -16.57
N GLY A 350 16.14 -23.79 -17.75
CA GLY A 350 14.85 -24.45 -18.07
C GLY A 350 13.71 -23.53 -18.52
N VAL A 351 13.89 -22.20 -18.51
CA VAL A 351 12.92 -21.26 -19.09
C VAL A 351 13.28 -20.98 -20.55
N THR A 352 12.52 -21.55 -21.48
CA THR A 352 12.78 -21.48 -22.94
C THR A 352 12.05 -20.35 -23.67
N SER A 353 11.17 -19.59 -23.00
CA SER A 353 10.50 -18.41 -23.59
C SER A 353 10.60 -17.19 -22.67
N MET A 354 11.32 -16.17 -23.12
CA MET A 354 11.46 -14.87 -22.44
C MET A 354 10.37 -13.91 -22.92
N ARG A 355 9.17 -13.99 -22.33
CA ARG A 355 8.22 -12.86 -22.44
C ARG A 355 8.42 -11.93 -21.24
N TRP A 356 8.95 -10.76 -21.52
CA TRP A 356 8.99 -9.67 -20.54
C TRP A 356 7.56 -9.16 -20.30
N CYS A 357 7.25 -8.79 -19.06
CA CYS A 357 5.96 -9.05 -18.39
C CYS A 357 4.75 -8.19 -18.84
N SER A 358 4.87 -7.34 -19.87
CA SER A 358 3.84 -6.35 -20.21
C SER A 358 2.55 -6.94 -20.82
N ARG A 359 2.63 -8.06 -21.55
CA ARG A 359 1.53 -8.53 -22.42
C ARG A 359 0.53 -9.49 -21.76
N THR A 360 0.74 -9.98 -20.53
CA THR A 360 -0.06 -11.12 -20.05
C THR A 360 -1.30 -10.75 -19.23
N GLY A 361 -1.47 -9.52 -18.73
CA GLY A 361 -2.69 -9.11 -18.00
C GLY A 361 -3.10 -10.04 -16.86
N ARG A 362 -2.20 -10.92 -16.37
CA ARG A 362 -2.46 -11.89 -15.31
C ARG A 362 -1.81 -11.41 -14.04
N THR A 363 -2.65 -10.91 -13.15
CA THR A 363 -2.34 -10.79 -11.73
C THR A 363 -2.24 -12.18 -11.11
N THR A 364 -1.11 -12.87 -11.25
CA THR A 364 -0.61 -13.90 -10.31
C THR A 364 0.78 -14.44 -10.71
N ALA A 365 1.76 -14.15 -9.87
CA ALA A 365 2.88 -15.01 -9.47
C ALA A 365 3.94 -15.49 -10.50
N SER A 366 4.05 -14.93 -11.69
CA SER A 366 5.15 -15.30 -12.62
C SER A 366 5.70 -14.13 -13.42
N CYS A 367 6.43 -13.23 -12.77
CA CYS A 367 7.01 -12.03 -13.39
C CYS A 367 8.52 -11.93 -13.03
N TRP A 368 9.38 -11.82 -14.05
CA TRP A 368 10.85 -11.91 -13.92
C TRP A 368 11.55 -10.62 -13.47
N ALA A 369 11.01 -9.44 -13.81
CA ALA A 369 11.54 -8.16 -13.33
C ALA A 369 11.54 -8.06 -11.78
N ASN A 370 10.54 -8.67 -11.13
CA ASN A 370 10.52 -8.81 -9.68
C ASN A 370 11.45 -9.90 -9.14
N LYS A 371 11.81 -10.93 -9.93
CA LYS A 371 12.70 -12.01 -9.46
C LYS A 371 14.18 -11.62 -9.48
N ALA A 372 14.62 -10.82 -10.44
CA ALA A 372 15.97 -10.24 -10.39
C ALA A 372 16.13 -9.30 -9.19
N LYS A 373 15.09 -8.50 -8.88
CA LYS A 373 15.03 -7.66 -7.65
C LYS A 373 14.94 -8.49 -6.36
N CYS A 374 14.21 -9.61 -6.33
CA CYS A 374 14.13 -10.51 -5.15
C CYS A 374 15.37 -11.37 -4.90
N TRP A 375 16.19 -11.65 -5.92
CA TRP A 375 17.40 -12.49 -5.77
C TRP A 375 18.48 -11.82 -4.93
N ILE A 376 18.52 -10.49 -4.89
CA ILE A 376 19.52 -9.71 -4.14
C ILE A 376 19.11 -9.53 -2.66
N SER A 377 17.82 -9.66 -2.33
CA SER A 377 17.29 -9.37 -0.99
C SER A 377 17.08 -10.60 -0.09
N SER A 378 17.49 -11.81 -0.50
CA SER A 378 17.23 -13.03 0.27
C SER A 378 18.49 -13.89 0.45
N PRO A 379 19.09 -13.94 1.66
CA PRO A 379 19.99 -15.02 2.00
C PRO A 379 19.15 -16.30 2.16
N SER A 380 19.56 -17.33 1.45
CA SER A 380 19.12 -18.74 1.52
C SER A 380 18.20 -19.14 2.70
N SER A 381 17.08 -19.80 2.39
CA SER A 381 16.70 -21.03 3.11
C SER A 381 15.62 -21.82 2.37
N ALA A 382 16.05 -22.80 1.59
CA ALA A 382 15.27 -24.01 1.40
C ALA A 382 15.61 -24.97 2.55
N ALA A 383 14.84 -24.90 3.64
CA ALA A 383 14.64 -26.00 4.60
C ALA A 383 13.64 -25.54 5.68
N SER A 384 12.39 -26.00 5.60
CA SER A 384 11.56 -26.13 6.80
C SER A 384 12.02 -27.37 7.57
N PRO A 385 12.11 -27.30 8.90
CA PRO A 385 11.05 -27.93 9.67
C PRO A 385 10.55 -27.08 10.85
N THR A 386 9.29 -27.33 11.18
CA THR A 386 8.54 -26.89 12.35
C THR A 386 9.34 -26.76 13.64
N ALA A 387 9.30 -25.59 14.29
CA ALA A 387 9.63 -25.42 15.69
C ALA A 387 8.72 -24.36 16.35
N SER A 388 8.00 -24.80 17.37
CA SER A 388 7.12 -24.02 18.24
C SER A 388 7.92 -23.05 19.11
N TRP A 389 7.51 -21.78 19.16
CA TRP A 389 8.03 -20.83 20.13
C TRP A 389 7.02 -20.64 21.26
N LYS A 390 7.36 -21.16 22.44
CA LYS A 390 6.80 -20.73 23.72
C LYS A 390 7.62 -19.55 24.20
N SER A 391 6.93 -18.48 24.54
CA SER A 391 7.41 -17.29 25.23
C SER A 391 7.95 -17.62 26.63
N ALA A 392 9.06 -16.97 26.99
CA ALA A 392 9.45 -16.67 28.36
C ALA A 392 9.65 -15.16 28.47
#